data_AF-A0A538P7Y9-F1
#
_entry.id   AF-A0A538P7Y9-F1
#
_cell.length_a   1.000
_cell.length_b   1.000
_cell.length_c   1.000
_cell.angle_alpha   90.00
_cell.angle_beta   90.00
_cell.angle_gamma   90.00
#
_symmetry.space_group_name_H-M   'P 1'
#
loop_
_entity.id
_entity.type
_entity.pdbx_description
1 polymer ?
#
loop_
_entity_poly.entity_id
_entity_poly.type
_entity_poly.pdbx_seq_one_letter_code
_entity_poly.pdbx_strand_id
1 'polypeptide(L)'
;MGTASFVRGVLVATWSGVRHFFRPRMTLSYPEQKLDLEGPGYRYDPKTGTGLPGFKGRHILYFDKCTGCQLCAIACDGVAVAIEMQPLPKGKP
;
A
#
# COMPACT_ATOMS: atom_id res chain seq x y z
N MET A 1 -23.42 -39.85 -19.51
CA MET A 1 -22.17 -39.08 -19.38
C MET A 1 -21.08 -40.02 -18.90
N GLY A 2 -20.11 -40.33 -19.76
CA GLY A 2 -19.20 -41.47 -19.58
C GLY A 2 -18.32 -41.36 -18.34
N THR A 3 -18.24 -42.44 -17.57
CA THR A 3 -17.38 -42.62 -16.39
C THR A 3 -15.92 -42.27 -16.66
N ALA A 4 -15.45 -42.43 -17.91
CA ALA A 4 -14.12 -42.04 -18.37
C ALA A 4 -13.83 -40.53 -18.23
N SER A 5 -14.82 -39.66 -18.46
CA SER A 5 -14.66 -38.20 -18.33
C SER A 5 -14.53 -37.77 -16.88
N PHE A 6 -15.22 -38.47 -15.96
CA PHE A 6 -15.15 -38.21 -14.52
C PHE A 6 -13.78 -38.63 -13.95
N VAL A 7 -13.31 -39.85 -14.28
CA VAL A 7 -12.01 -40.36 -13.81
C VAL A 7 -10.85 -39.49 -14.32
N ARG A 8 -10.91 -39.05 -15.59
CA ARG A 8 -9.91 -38.13 -16.15
C ARG A 8 -9.93 -36.78 -15.43
N GLY A 9 -11.10 -36.25 -15.10
CA GLY A 9 -11.24 -35.01 -14.34
C GLY A 9 -10.62 -35.11 -12.93
N VAL A 10 -10.89 -36.21 -12.22
CA VAL A 10 -10.33 -36.47 -10.89
C VAL A 10 -8.80 -36.58 -10.94
N LEU A 11 -8.25 -37.32 -11.92
CA LEU A 11 -6.80 -37.45 -12.08
C LEU A 11 -6.11 -36.11 -12.34
N VAL A 12 -6.69 -35.26 -13.20
CA VAL A 12 -6.15 -33.93 -13.51
C VAL A 12 -6.17 -33.03 -12.27
N ALA A 13 -7.25 -33.09 -11.48
CA ALA A 13 -7.38 -32.32 -10.24
C ALA A 13 -6.40 -32.79 -9.16
N THR A 14 -6.23 -34.10 -8.97
CA THR A 14 -5.25 -34.64 -8.01
C THR A 14 -3.83 -34.27 -8.43
N TRP A 15 -3.52 -34.33 -9.73
CA TRP A 15 -2.22 -33.98 -10.26
C TRP A 15 -1.89 -32.49 -10.11
N SER A 16 -2.88 -31.60 -10.23
CA SER A 16 -2.68 -30.17 -9.98
C SER A 16 -2.35 -29.88 -8.51
N GLY A 17 -2.95 -30.64 -7.56
CA GLY A 17 -2.62 -30.56 -6.14
C GLY A 17 -1.19 -31.04 -5.83
N VAL A 18 -0.80 -32.21 -6.35
CA VAL A 18 0.54 -32.79 -6.14
C VAL A 18 1.65 -31.85 -6.62
N ARG A 19 1.44 -31.13 -7.73
CA ARG A 19 2.41 -30.14 -8.23
C ARG A 19 2.69 -29.00 -7.26
N HIS A 20 1.75 -28.63 -6.39
CA HIS A 20 1.97 -27.56 -5.42
C HIS A 20 2.80 -28.01 -4.21
N PHE A 21 2.81 -29.30 -3.89
CA PHE A 21 3.65 -29.85 -2.81
C PHE A 21 5.16 -29.71 -3.12
N PHE A 22 5.53 -29.79 -4.40
CA PHE A 22 6.92 -29.64 -4.84
C PHE A 22 7.32 -28.18 -5.11
N ARG A 23 6.41 -27.22 -5.00
CA ARG A 23 6.77 -25.80 -5.12
C ARG A 23 7.27 -25.28 -3.77
N PRO A 24 8.35 -24.48 -3.75
CA PRO A 24 8.80 -23.84 -2.53
C PRO A 24 7.70 -22.92 -1.98
N ARG A 25 7.64 -22.81 -0.64
CA ARG A 25 6.70 -21.92 0.03
C ARG A 25 6.96 -20.47 -0.40
N MET A 26 5.89 -19.78 -0.82
CA MET A 26 5.93 -18.35 -1.16
C MET A 26 5.85 -17.44 0.08
N THR A 27 5.71 -18.04 1.27
CA THR A 27 5.57 -17.31 2.53
C THR A 27 6.93 -16.87 3.06
N LEU A 28 7.04 -15.60 3.43
CA LEU A 28 8.15 -15.06 4.20
C LEU A 28 7.93 -15.33 5.69
N SER A 29 9.00 -15.66 6.40
CA SER A 29 8.94 -15.99 7.82
C SER A 29 9.22 -14.72 8.64
N TYR A 30 8.16 -14.10 9.17
CA TYR A 30 8.25 -12.88 9.97
C TYR A 30 8.44 -13.25 11.46
N PRO A 31 9.32 -12.59 12.23
CA PRO A 31 10.00 -11.31 11.97
C PRO A 31 11.40 -11.37 11.32
N GLU A 32 11.97 -12.55 11.11
CA GLU A 32 13.35 -12.75 10.66
C GLU A 32 13.57 -12.39 9.19
N GLN A 33 12.59 -12.62 8.32
CA GLN A 33 12.61 -12.26 6.90
C GLN A 33 11.52 -11.21 6.63
N LYS A 34 11.95 -9.99 6.30
CA LYS A 34 11.07 -8.87 5.95
C LYS A 34 11.07 -8.67 4.44
N LEU A 35 9.92 -8.30 3.89
CA LEU A 35 9.82 -7.91 2.50
C LEU A 35 10.30 -6.46 2.36
N ASP A 36 11.22 -6.21 1.44
CA ASP A 36 11.58 -4.86 1.05
C ASP A 36 10.44 -4.28 0.22
N LEU A 37 9.62 -3.47 0.89
CA LEU A 37 8.51 -2.74 0.27
C LEU A 37 9.08 -1.51 -0.44
N GLU A 38 9.85 -1.71 -1.51
CA GLU A 38 10.19 -0.65 -2.45
C GLU A 38 8.92 -0.24 -3.19
N GLY A 39 8.13 0.64 -2.58
CA GLY A 39 6.96 1.21 -3.22
C GLY A 39 7.38 2.04 -4.45
N PRO A 40 6.48 2.21 -5.44
CA PRO A 40 6.71 3.20 -6.47
C PRO A 40 6.97 4.54 -5.78
N GLY A 41 8.03 5.25 -6.18
CA GLY A 41 8.43 6.52 -5.59
C GLY A 41 7.36 7.62 -5.72
N TYR A 42 7.75 8.87 -5.49
CA TYR A 42 6.82 9.99 -5.65
C TYR A 42 6.32 10.07 -7.10
N ARG A 43 5.01 9.99 -7.30
CA ARG A 43 4.37 10.12 -8.62
C ARG A 43 3.38 11.28 -8.57
N TYR A 44 3.39 12.14 -9.57
CA TYR A 44 2.40 13.19 -9.70
C TYR A 44 1.24 12.69 -10.56
N ASP A 45 0.00 12.82 -10.09
CA ASP A 45 -1.19 12.54 -10.90
C ASP A 45 -1.76 13.86 -11.45
N PRO A 46 -1.67 14.12 -12.78
CA PRO A 46 -2.18 15.35 -13.37
C PRO A 46 -3.71 15.45 -13.36
N LYS A 47 -4.44 14.36 -13.08
CA LYS A 47 -5.91 14.38 -13.01
C LYS A 47 -6.42 14.97 -11.70
N THR A 48 -5.78 14.64 -10.58
CA THR A 48 -6.14 15.14 -9.25
C THR A 48 -5.33 16.39 -8.87
N GLY A 49 -4.22 16.65 -9.55
CA GLY A 49 -3.32 17.77 -9.21
C GLY A 49 -2.51 17.50 -7.94
N THR A 50 -2.44 16.25 -7.49
CA THR A 50 -1.85 15.86 -6.21
C THR A 50 -0.69 14.87 -6.39
N GLY A 51 0.25 14.89 -5.43
CA GLY A 51 1.36 13.96 -5.36
C GLY A 51 1.01 12.68 -4.61
N LEU A 52 1.23 11.53 -5.25
CA LEU A 52 1.20 10.21 -4.62
C LEU A 52 2.57 9.92 -4.01
N PRO A 53 2.70 9.86 -2.67
CA PRO A 53 4.00 9.78 -2.00
C PRO A 53 4.67 8.40 -2.11
N GLY A 54 3.98 7.38 -2.62
CA GLY A 54 4.47 6.01 -2.61
C GLY A 54 4.44 5.38 -1.22
N PHE A 55 5.03 4.19 -1.08
CA PHE A 55 5.19 3.55 0.22
C PHE A 55 6.43 4.10 0.93
N LYS A 56 6.25 5.14 1.76
CA LYS A 56 7.32 5.76 2.57
C LYS A 56 7.21 5.46 4.07
N GLY A 57 6.30 4.56 4.45
CA GLY A 57 6.02 4.24 5.84
C GLY A 57 5.16 5.31 6.53
N ARG A 58 5.36 5.47 7.85
CA ARG A 58 4.57 6.38 8.69
C ARG A 58 5.10 7.82 8.59
N HIS A 59 4.18 8.78 8.48
CA HIS A 59 4.51 10.20 8.53
C HIS A 59 4.93 10.60 9.94
N ILE A 60 6.03 11.35 10.05
CA ILE A 60 6.54 11.92 11.31
C ILE A 60 6.47 13.44 11.17
N LEU A 61 5.72 14.08 12.07
CA LEU A 61 5.59 15.53 12.13
C LEU A 61 6.43 16.07 13.29
N TYR A 62 7.31 17.03 12.98
CA TYR A 62 8.05 17.78 14.00
C TYR A 62 7.38 19.14 14.18
N PHE A 63 6.63 19.30 15.28
CA PHE A 63 5.86 20.53 15.56
C PHE A 63 6.75 21.78 15.65
N ASP A 64 7.97 21.64 16.19
CA ASP A 64 8.92 22.75 16.35
C ASP A 64 9.35 23.38 15.02
N LYS A 65 9.23 22.64 13.91
CA LYS A 65 9.60 23.10 12.56
C LYS A 65 8.39 23.53 11.73
N CYS A 66 7.18 23.27 12.18
CA CYS A 66 5.97 23.53 11.41
C CYS A 66 5.55 25.00 11.56
N THR A 67 5.46 25.73 10.45
CA THR A 67 5.06 27.15 10.43
C THR A 67 3.57 27.37 10.16
N GLY A 68 2.78 26.31 10.01
CA GLY A 68 1.35 26.45 9.70
C GLY A 68 1.02 26.86 8.26
N CYS A 69 1.95 26.70 7.31
CA CYS A 69 1.79 27.18 5.93
C CYS A 69 0.83 26.37 5.03
N GLN A 70 0.24 25.27 5.54
CA GLN A 70 -0.73 24.41 4.83
C GLN A 70 -0.25 23.74 3.52
N LEU A 71 1.00 23.94 3.10
CA LEU A 71 1.53 23.35 1.85
C LEU A 71 1.49 21.82 1.82
N CYS A 72 1.70 21.17 2.96
CA CYS A 72 1.68 19.70 3.05
C CYS A 72 0.29 19.10 2.79
N ALA A 73 -0.78 19.80 3.21
CA ALA A 73 -2.16 19.39 2.98
C ALA A 73 -2.58 19.58 1.51
N ILE A 74 -2.03 20.59 0.83
CA ILE A 74 -2.32 20.86 -0.59
C ILE A 74 -1.57 19.89 -1.50
N ALA A 75 -0.33 19.54 -1.16
CA ALA A 75 0.55 18.77 -2.04
C ALA A 75 0.29 17.25 -2.03
N CYS A 76 -0.24 16.70 -0.93
CA CYS A 76 -0.34 15.26 -0.74
C CYS A 76 -1.66 14.87 -0.05
N ASP A 77 -2.50 14.11 -0.76
CA ASP A 77 -3.79 13.62 -0.24
C ASP A 77 -3.63 12.79 1.04
N GLY A 78 -2.57 12.00 1.14
CA GLY A 78 -2.30 11.20 2.35
C GLY A 78 -2.00 12.03 3.60
N VAL A 79 -1.46 13.25 3.44
CA VAL A 79 -1.18 14.16 4.55
C VAL A 79 -2.36 15.07 4.83
N ALA A 80 -3.16 15.40 3.81
CA ALA A 80 -4.38 16.20 3.93
C ALA A 80 -5.38 15.61 4.93
N VAL A 81 -5.44 14.28 5.07
CA VAL A 81 -6.29 13.60 6.07
C VAL A 81 -5.84 13.85 7.51
N ALA A 82 -4.55 14.13 7.73
CA ALA A 82 -3.97 14.21 9.07
C ALA A 82 -3.69 15.64 9.54
N ILE A 83 -3.50 16.59 8.62
CA ILE A 83 -3.08 17.96 8.94
C ILE A 83 -3.93 18.94 8.14
N GLU A 84 -4.77 19.71 8.83
CA GLU A 84 -5.49 20.86 8.26
C GLU A 84 -5.21 22.08 9.13
N MET A 85 -4.76 23.17 8.51
CA MET A 85 -4.50 24.41 9.23
C MET A 85 -5.80 25.21 9.33
N GLN A 86 -6.14 25.62 10.55
CA GLN A 86 -7.31 26.46 10.78
C GLN A 86 -6.93 27.93 10.64
N PRO A 87 -7.76 28.76 9.98
CA PRO A 87 -7.52 30.18 9.90
C PRO A 87 -7.65 30.80 11.30
N LEU A 88 -6.66 31.58 11.71
CA LEU A 88 -6.75 32.35 12.96
C LEU A 88 -7.80 33.47 12.80
N PRO A 89 -8.69 33.67 13.78
CA PRO A 89 -9.60 34.80 13.77
C PRO A 89 -8.79 36.10 13.87
N LYS A 90 -8.93 36.98 12.87
CA LYS A 90 -8.30 38.31 12.89
C LYS A 90 -8.78 39.07 14.14
N GLY A 91 -7.86 39.34 15.07
CA GLY A 91 -8.11 40.21 16.23
C GLY A 91 -8.06 39.57 17.62
N LYS A 92 -7.59 38.33 17.76
CA LYS A 92 -7.13 37.80 19.06
C LYS A 92 -5.59 37.67 19.06
N PRO A 93 -4.91 38.08 20.15
CA PRO A 93 -3.48 37.80 20.31
C PRO A 93 -3.22 36.29 20.34
#